data_AF-A0AAD6C012-F1
#
_entry.id   AF-A0AAD6C012-F1
#
_cell.length_a   1.000
_cell.length_b   1.000
_cell.length_c   1.000
_cell.angle_alpha   90.00
_cell.angle_beta   90.00
_cell.angle_gamma   90.00
#
_symmetry.space_group_name_H-M   'P 1'
#
loop_
_entity.id
_entity.type
_entity.pdbx_description
1 polymer ?
#
loop_
_entity_poly.entity_id
_entity_poly.type
_entity_poly.pdbx_seq_one_letter_code
_entity_poly.pdbx_strand_id
1 'polypeptide(L)'
;MESQLNVRERNDIDRHLGFLATTIGQNVAPGFGTLQQVAIGAGKRSWREAFCSLFESVLRDAEDMFIHLPYAEIRHELVRLASALDEVTLPRLAVVGFGRSTHVLLDEESKQLSGVVDFSSAFWGDMLMAEIFESPSLAVVEGAGFPLTRTKRENIRVLMYSCYRLVCQITIQYYRNRNEPKEFDARRRLTATIANMVTIESA
;
A
#
# COMPACT_ATOMS: atom_id res chain seq x y z
N MET A 1 7.24 22.96 -1.05
CA MET A 1 8.12 22.55 0.07
C MET A 1 9.12 21.47 -0.36
N GLU A 2 8.72 20.43 -1.13
CA GLU A 2 9.67 19.42 -1.65
C GLU A 2 10.86 20.01 -2.43
N SER A 3 10.68 21.16 -3.10
CA SER A 3 11.71 21.87 -3.86
C SER A 3 12.83 22.52 -3.01
N GLN A 4 12.73 22.50 -1.67
CA GLN A 4 13.69 23.14 -0.76
C GLN A 4 14.55 22.14 0.04
N LEU A 5 14.30 20.84 -0.13
CA LEU A 5 15.06 19.77 0.52
C LEU A 5 16.23 19.33 -0.34
N ASN A 6 17.44 19.35 0.22
CA ASN A 6 18.62 18.79 -0.41
C ASN A 6 18.61 17.24 -0.33
N VAL A 7 19.52 16.59 -1.06
CA VAL A 7 19.57 15.11 -1.14
C VAL A 7 19.82 14.46 0.22
N ARG A 8 20.64 15.07 1.09
CA ARG A 8 20.92 14.51 2.43
C ARG A 8 19.68 14.60 3.32
N GLU A 9 19.03 15.77 3.36
CA GLU A 9 17.79 15.98 4.12
C GLU A 9 16.71 14.98 3.70
N ARG A 10 16.54 14.74 2.40
CA ARG A 10 15.59 13.72 1.88
C ARG A 10 15.95 12.32 2.34
N ASN A 11 17.23 11.93 2.26
CA ASN A 11 17.67 10.62 2.71
C ASN A 11 17.46 10.42 4.21
N ASP A 12 17.66 11.47 5.02
CA ASP A 12 17.44 11.39 6.47
C ASP A 12 15.95 11.24 6.81
N ILE A 13 15.08 11.98 6.10
CA ILE A 13 13.62 11.82 6.19
C ILE A 13 13.21 10.39 5.79
N ASP A 14 13.67 9.91 4.63
CA ASP A 14 13.36 8.57 4.13
C ASP A 14 13.79 7.48 5.12
N ARG A 15 14.99 7.60 5.70
CA ARG A 15 15.48 6.67 6.72
C ARG A 15 14.61 6.69 7.96
N HIS A 16 14.23 7.88 8.43
CA HIS A 16 13.35 8.01 9.58
C HIS A 16 11.95 7.44 9.29
N LEU A 17 11.40 7.65 8.09
CA LEU A 17 10.11 7.07 7.69
C LEU A 17 10.17 5.54 7.61
N GLY A 18 11.26 4.96 7.09
CA GLY A 18 11.47 3.50 7.12
C GLY A 18 11.49 2.95 8.55
N PHE A 19 12.19 3.64 9.46
CA PHE A 19 12.21 3.30 10.88
C PHE A 19 10.82 3.39 11.53
N LEU A 20 10.06 4.44 11.24
CA LEU A 20 8.70 4.60 11.78
C LEU A 20 7.73 3.55 11.24
N ALA A 21 7.79 3.23 9.94
CA ALA A 21 6.94 2.21 9.34
C ALA A 21 7.10 0.86 10.05
N THR A 22 8.34 0.49 10.38
CA THR A 22 8.63 -0.75 11.10
C THR A 22 8.31 -0.68 12.57
N THR A 23 8.54 0.47 13.23
CA THR A 23 8.13 0.70 14.62
C THR A 23 6.61 0.58 14.77
N ILE A 24 5.83 1.16 13.86
CA ILE A 24 4.37 0.97 13.81
C ILE A 24 4.05 -0.52 13.62
N GLY A 25 4.72 -1.18 12.67
CA GLY A 25 4.57 -2.61 12.38
C GLY A 25 5.02 -3.57 13.47
N GLN A 26 5.62 -3.12 14.57
CA GLN A 26 5.87 -3.95 15.76
C GLN A 26 4.58 -4.30 16.50
N ASN A 27 3.54 -3.49 16.35
CA ASN A 27 2.22 -3.79 16.88
C ASN A 27 1.59 -4.93 16.07
N VAL A 28 1.01 -5.90 16.77
CA VAL A 28 0.37 -7.08 16.18
C VAL A 28 -1.01 -7.30 16.77
N ALA A 29 -1.88 -7.97 16.01
CA ALA A 29 -3.22 -8.33 16.46
C ALA A 29 -3.50 -9.84 16.37
N PRO A 30 -4.62 -10.33 16.93
CA PRO A 30 -5.01 -11.75 16.81
C PRO A 30 -5.49 -12.16 15.41
N GLY A 31 -5.73 -11.21 14.50
CA GLY A 31 -6.25 -11.50 13.17
C GLY A 31 -5.97 -10.38 12.16
N PHE A 32 -6.21 -10.68 10.89
CA PHE A 32 -5.98 -9.79 9.75
C PHE A 32 -7.23 -8.98 9.37
N GLY A 33 -7.07 -7.81 8.77
CA GLY A 33 -8.17 -7.00 8.24
C GLY A 33 -8.13 -5.54 8.70
N THR A 34 -9.23 -4.81 8.53
CA THR A 34 -9.31 -3.41 8.97
C THR A 34 -9.25 -3.31 10.50
N LEU A 35 -8.87 -2.13 11.01
CA LEU A 35 -8.86 -1.88 12.46
C LEU A 35 -10.22 -2.21 13.10
N GLN A 36 -11.31 -1.78 12.46
CA GLN A 36 -12.67 -2.02 12.94
C GLN A 36 -13.03 -3.51 12.95
N GLN A 37 -12.74 -4.24 11.86
CA GLN A 37 -13.05 -5.67 11.77
C GLN A 37 -12.37 -6.45 12.88
N VAL A 38 -11.08 -6.19 13.12
CA VAL A 38 -10.32 -6.88 14.16
C VAL A 38 -10.80 -6.47 15.56
N ALA A 39 -11.10 -5.19 15.79
CA ALA A 39 -11.58 -4.69 17.08
C ALA A 39 -12.92 -5.33 17.52
N ILE A 40 -13.81 -5.65 16.57
CA ILE A 40 -15.08 -6.34 16.86
C ILE A 40 -14.98 -7.87 16.82
N GLY A 41 -13.77 -8.43 16.69
CA GLY A 41 -13.55 -9.88 16.62
C GLY A 41 -13.89 -10.53 15.26
N ALA A 42 -14.14 -9.73 14.23
CA ALA A 42 -14.43 -10.17 12.86
C ALA A 42 -13.18 -10.21 11.95
N GLY A 43 -11.98 -10.21 12.53
CA GLY A 43 -10.72 -10.36 11.81
C GLY A 43 -10.63 -11.71 11.08
N LYS A 44 -9.84 -11.74 10.00
CA LYS A 44 -9.60 -12.94 9.18
C LYS A 44 -8.42 -13.75 9.71
N ARG A 45 -8.40 -15.04 9.38
CA ARG A 45 -7.37 -15.99 9.85
C ARG A 45 -6.10 -15.96 9.01
N SER A 46 -6.18 -15.51 7.76
CA SER A 46 -5.03 -15.37 6.87
C SER A 46 -5.02 -14.02 6.20
N TRP A 47 -3.82 -13.55 5.86
CA TRP A 47 -3.67 -12.33 5.09
C TRP A 47 -4.27 -12.45 3.68
N ARG A 48 -4.17 -13.62 3.04
CA ARG A 48 -4.84 -13.88 1.76
C ARG A 48 -6.33 -13.56 1.83
N GLU A 49 -7.04 -14.12 2.81
CA GLU A 49 -8.48 -13.92 2.94
C GLU A 49 -8.80 -12.43 3.21
N ALA A 50 -8.05 -11.79 4.10
CA ALA A 50 -8.22 -10.37 4.40
C ALA A 50 -7.99 -9.48 3.17
N PHE A 51 -6.85 -9.65 2.47
CA PHE A 51 -6.51 -8.83 1.32
C PHE A 51 -7.48 -9.04 0.16
N CYS A 52 -7.85 -10.28 -0.16
CA CYS A 52 -8.84 -10.54 -1.20
C CYS A 52 -10.20 -9.91 -0.86
N SER A 53 -10.61 -9.95 0.42
CA SER A 53 -11.83 -9.28 0.87
C SER A 53 -11.74 -7.76 0.76
N LEU A 54 -10.61 -7.16 1.17
CA LEU A 54 -10.38 -5.71 1.06
C LEU A 54 -10.42 -5.24 -0.40
N PHE A 55 -9.77 -5.99 -1.28
CA PHE A 55 -9.71 -5.63 -2.69
C PHE A 55 -11.09 -5.81 -3.37
N GLU A 56 -11.78 -6.93 -3.10
CA GLU A 56 -13.13 -7.14 -3.63
C GLU A 56 -14.11 -6.06 -3.15
N SER A 57 -14.00 -5.56 -1.92
CA SER A 57 -14.81 -4.41 -1.45
C SER A 57 -14.61 -3.17 -2.32
N VAL A 58 -13.38 -2.79 -2.64
CA VAL A 58 -13.11 -1.61 -3.46
C VAL A 58 -13.53 -1.82 -4.93
N LEU A 59 -13.41 -3.03 -5.46
CA LEU A 59 -13.90 -3.35 -6.80
C LEU A 59 -15.42 -3.21 -6.87
N ARG A 60 -16.15 -3.66 -5.84
CA ARG A 60 -17.60 -3.47 -5.75
C ARG A 60 -17.99 -2.00 -5.65
N ASP A 61 -17.29 -1.23 -4.82
CA ASP A 61 -17.52 0.22 -4.73
C ASP A 61 -17.31 0.91 -6.09
N ALA A 62 -16.36 0.43 -6.90
CA ALA A 62 -16.12 0.94 -8.24
C ALA A 62 -17.20 0.51 -9.25
N GLU A 63 -17.66 -0.75 -9.17
CA GLU A 63 -18.76 -1.29 -9.98
C GLU A 63 -20.08 -0.55 -9.70
N ASP A 64 -20.39 -0.31 -8.41
CA ASP A 64 -21.59 0.41 -7.96
C ASP A 64 -21.59 1.88 -8.44
N MET A 65 -20.41 2.46 -8.64
CA MET A 65 -20.23 3.79 -9.24
C MET A 65 -20.10 3.77 -10.76
N PHE A 66 -20.32 2.62 -11.40
CA PHE A 66 -20.20 2.41 -12.85
C PHE A 66 -18.82 2.80 -13.44
N ILE A 67 -17.77 2.74 -12.62
CA ILE A 67 -16.42 3.02 -13.08
C ILE A 67 -15.99 1.88 -14.01
N HIS A 68 -15.57 2.19 -15.23
CA HIS A 68 -15.06 1.16 -16.14
C HIS A 68 -13.63 0.78 -15.78
N LEU A 69 -13.43 -0.46 -15.32
CA LEU A 69 -12.15 -1.10 -15.02
C LEU A 69 -12.15 -2.53 -15.60
N PRO A 70 -10.97 -3.13 -15.85
CA PRO A 70 -10.87 -4.53 -16.31
C PRO A 70 -11.09 -5.53 -15.15
N TYR A 71 -12.31 -5.53 -14.58
CA TYR A 71 -12.64 -6.28 -13.36
C TYR A 71 -12.36 -7.79 -13.44
N ALA A 72 -12.72 -8.42 -14.56
CA ALA A 72 -12.52 -9.86 -14.74
C ALA A 72 -11.03 -10.23 -14.74
N GLU A 73 -10.19 -9.42 -15.39
CA GLU A 73 -8.75 -9.62 -15.45
C GLU A 73 -8.11 -9.38 -14.08
N ILE A 74 -8.48 -8.30 -13.38
CA ILE A 74 -8.00 -8.02 -12.02
C ILE A 74 -8.32 -9.19 -11.08
N ARG A 75 -9.58 -9.67 -11.07
CA ARG A 75 -10.00 -10.80 -10.22
C ARG A 75 -9.29 -12.10 -10.60
N HIS A 76 -9.11 -12.37 -11.90
CA HIS A 76 -8.38 -13.54 -12.38
C HIS A 76 -6.93 -13.55 -11.88
N GLU A 77 -6.21 -12.44 -12.09
CA GLU A 77 -4.82 -12.30 -11.68
C GLU A 77 -4.65 -12.33 -10.16
N LEU A 78 -5.60 -11.75 -9.42
CA LEU A 78 -5.63 -11.81 -7.96
C LEU A 78 -5.70 -13.25 -7.45
N VAL A 79 -6.60 -14.06 -8.01
CA VAL A 79 -6.74 -15.48 -7.65
C VAL A 79 -5.48 -16.27 -8.02
N ARG A 80 -4.97 -16.05 -9.24
CA ARG A 80 -3.79 -16.75 -9.77
C ARG A 80 -2.54 -16.51 -8.91
N LEU A 81 -2.36 -15.29 -8.40
CA LEU A 81 -1.19 -14.88 -7.63
C LEU A 81 -1.40 -14.96 -6.10
N ALA A 82 -2.58 -15.39 -5.63
CA ALA A 82 -2.93 -15.44 -4.22
C ALA A 82 -1.99 -16.32 -3.37
N SER A 83 -1.28 -17.29 -3.97
CA SER A 83 -0.25 -18.11 -3.30
C SER A 83 0.75 -17.27 -2.52
N ALA A 84 1.20 -16.16 -3.10
CA ALA A 84 2.22 -15.30 -2.51
C ALA A 84 1.78 -14.61 -1.20
N LEU A 85 0.47 -14.44 -0.98
CA LEU A 85 -0.09 -13.80 0.21
C LEU A 85 0.00 -14.68 1.47
N ASP A 86 0.15 -16.01 1.33
CA ASP A 86 0.21 -16.94 2.46
C ASP A 86 1.50 -16.83 3.27
N GLU A 87 2.56 -16.25 2.71
CA GLU A 87 3.81 -16.01 3.46
C GLU A 87 3.66 -14.97 4.57
N VAL A 88 2.60 -14.16 4.51
CA VAL A 88 2.30 -13.17 5.54
C VAL A 88 1.54 -13.87 6.67
N THR A 89 2.29 -14.26 7.70
CA THR A 89 1.77 -15.03 8.84
C THR A 89 1.50 -14.18 10.07
N LEU A 90 1.94 -12.92 10.09
CA LEU A 90 1.81 -12.02 11.24
C LEU A 90 1.03 -10.76 10.86
N PRO A 91 -0.14 -10.51 11.47
CA PRO A 91 -0.96 -9.31 11.22
C PRO A 91 -0.35 -8.09 11.91
N ARG A 92 0.54 -7.39 11.20
CA ARG A 92 1.21 -6.19 11.70
C ARG A 92 0.38 -4.95 11.41
N LEU A 93 0.45 -3.95 12.29
CA LEU A 93 -0.17 -2.66 12.02
C LEU A 93 0.55 -1.98 10.85
N ALA A 94 -0.18 -1.60 9.81
CA ALA A 94 0.34 -0.88 8.67
C ALA A 94 -0.69 0.15 8.18
N VAL A 95 -0.22 1.14 7.41
CA VAL A 95 -1.07 2.19 6.83
C VAL A 95 -0.82 2.22 5.33
N VAL A 96 -1.87 2.05 4.51
CA VAL A 96 -1.72 1.96 3.05
C VAL A 96 -1.05 3.21 2.49
N GLY A 97 -1.51 4.39 2.91
CA GLY A 97 -0.99 5.69 2.44
C GLY A 97 0.28 6.18 3.16
N PHE A 98 0.99 5.32 3.90
CA PHE A 98 2.20 5.74 4.62
C PHE A 98 3.32 6.15 3.65
N GLY A 99 4.02 7.25 3.97
CA GLY A 99 5.12 7.78 3.16
C GLY A 99 4.70 8.73 2.03
N ARG A 100 3.41 9.00 1.85
CA ARG A 100 2.96 10.08 0.96
C ARG A 100 3.45 11.42 1.46
N SER A 101 3.95 12.27 0.58
CA SER A 101 4.43 13.61 0.98
C SER A 101 3.34 14.49 1.59
N THR A 102 2.07 14.27 1.24
CA THR A 102 0.92 14.95 1.87
C THR A 102 0.63 14.49 3.30
N HIS A 103 1.20 13.36 3.75
CA HIS A 103 0.99 12.78 5.09
C HIS A 103 2.21 12.95 6.00
N VAL A 104 3.27 13.58 5.51
CA VAL A 104 4.53 13.78 6.22
C VAL A 104 4.63 15.24 6.63
N LEU A 105 4.72 15.48 7.94
CA LEU A 105 4.89 16.81 8.51
C LEU A 105 6.38 17.04 8.80
N LEU A 106 6.89 18.16 8.31
CA LEU A 106 8.26 18.60 8.56
C LEU A 106 8.26 19.85 9.42
N ASP A 107 9.25 19.97 10.28
CA ASP A 107 9.56 21.23 10.96
C ASP A 107 10.14 22.23 9.96
N GLU A 108 9.65 23.47 9.95
CA GLU A 108 10.05 24.45 8.93
C GLU A 108 11.51 24.90 9.07
N GLU A 109 12.04 24.96 10.29
CA GLU A 109 13.39 25.45 10.57
C GLU A 109 14.44 24.34 10.42
N SER A 110 14.25 23.22 11.12
CA SER A 110 15.17 22.09 11.10
C SER A 110 15.02 21.17 9.89
N LYS A 111 13.90 21.30 9.16
CA LYS A 111 13.52 20.43 8.03
C LYS A 111 13.47 18.94 8.38
N GLN A 112 13.37 18.64 9.67
CA GLN A 112 13.28 17.27 10.18
C GLN A 112 11.84 16.79 10.20
N LEU A 113 11.67 15.47 10.25
CA LEU A 113 10.37 14.83 10.41
C LEU A 113 9.76 15.17 11.78
N SER A 114 8.62 15.85 11.78
CA SER A 114 7.87 16.23 13.00
C SER A 114 6.69 15.30 13.27
N GLY A 115 6.14 14.66 12.24
CA GLY A 115 5.01 13.76 12.41
C GLY A 115 4.53 13.11 11.12
N VAL A 116 3.70 12.10 11.28
CA VAL A 116 2.95 11.44 10.20
C VAL A 116 1.47 11.54 10.52
N VAL A 117 0.66 11.88 9.53
CA VAL A 117 -0.79 12.03 9.67
C VAL A 117 -1.55 11.06 8.77
N ASP A 118 -2.88 11.07 8.90
CA ASP A 118 -3.82 10.24 8.14
C ASP A 118 -3.63 8.72 8.27
N PHE A 119 -4.11 8.19 9.39
CA PHE A 119 -4.20 6.76 9.68
C PHE A 119 -5.55 6.16 9.27
N SER A 120 -6.35 6.86 8.45
CA SER A 120 -7.68 6.37 8.05
C SER A 120 -7.62 5.07 7.23
N SER A 121 -6.48 4.82 6.58
CA SER A 121 -6.21 3.60 5.82
C SER A 121 -5.38 2.57 6.60
N ALA A 122 -5.40 2.62 7.94
CA ALA A 122 -4.72 1.65 8.79
C ALA A 122 -5.42 0.28 8.79
N PHE A 123 -4.62 -0.78 8.86
CA PHE A 123 -5.08 -2.17 8.87
C PHE A 123 -4.06 -3.09 9.58
N TRP A 124 -4.50 -4.31 9.86
CA TRP A 124 -3.67 -5.40 10.39
C TRP A 124 -3.33 -6.38 9.26
N GLY A 125 -2.08 -6.37 8.80
CA GLY A 125 -1.67 -7.10 7.59
C GLY A 125 -0.19 -7.02 7.24
N ASP A 126 0.08 -7.10 5.93
CA ASP A 126 1.43 -7.01 5.38
C ASP A 126 1.92 -5.56 5.35
N MET A 127 3.09 -5.31 5.94
CA MET A 127 3.72 -3.99 5.91
C MET A 127 4.05 -3.53 4.49
N LEU A 128 4.38 -4.46 3.57
CA LEU A 128 4.72 -4.13 2.18
C LEU A 128 3.58 -3.48 1.39
N MET A 129 2.36 -3.50 1.92
CA MET A 129 1.21 -2.81 1.31
C MET A 129 1.26 -1.29 1.52
N ALA A 130 2.05 -0.79 2.48
CA ALA A 130 2.30 0.63 2.64
C ALA A 130 3.01 1.23 1.41
N GLU A 131 2.56 2.39 0.94
CA GLU A 131 3.00 3.02 -0.31
C GLU A 131 4.51 3.32 -0.33
N ILE A 132 5.10 3.66 0.81
CA ILE A 132 6.54 3.87 0.94
C ILE A 132 7.39 2.66 0.48
N PHE A 133 6.81 1.45 0.55
CA PHE A 133 7.46 0.21 0.13
C PHE A 133 7.08 -0.22 -1.30
N GLU A 134 6.40 0.59 -2.10
CA GLU A 134 6.21 0.25 -3.52
C GLU A 134 7.56 0.26 -4.25
N SER A 135 8.22 1.42 -4.23
CA SER A 135 9.53 1.68 -4.83
C SER A 135 10.42 2.43 -3.84
N PRO A 136 10.86 1.78 -2.75
CA PRO A 136 11.57 2.45 -1.67
C PRO A 136 12.95 2.94 -2.12
N SER A 137 13.38 4.08 -1.58
CA SER A 137 14.78 4.49 -1.68
C SER A 137 15.67 3.59 -0.81
N LEU A 138 16.98 3.61 -1.06
CA LEU A 138 17.95 2.87 -0.21
C LEU A 138 17.84 3.31 1.25
N ALA A 139 17.63 4.61 1.50
CA ALA A 139 17.47 5.15 2.84
C ALA A 139 16.23 4.60 3.56
N VAL A 140 15.09 4.46 2.87
CA VAL A 140 13.88 3.81 3.42
C VAL A 140 14.20 2.37 3.82
N VAL A 141 14.86 1.61 2.95
CA VAL A 141 15.20 0.20 3.20
C VAL A 141 16.15 0.06 4.41
N GLU A 142 17.17 0.91 4.47
CA GLU A 142 18.11 1.00 5.61
C GLU A 142 17.36 1.30 6.91
N GLY A 143 16.51 2.32 6.90
CA GLY A 143 15.73 2.74 8.06
C GLY A 143 14.75 1.68 8.54
N ALA A 144 14.12 0.95 7.61
CA ALA A 144 13.25 -0.17 7.92
C ALA A 144 14.02 -1.42 8.39
N GLY A 145 15.33 -1.49 8.17
CA GLY A 145 16.10 -2.70 8.43
C GLY A 145 15.66 -3.89 7.56
N PHE A 146 15.10 -3.62 6.37
CA PHE A 146 14.71 -4.66 5.43
C PHE A 146 15.91 -5.11 4.59
N PRO A 147 15.87 -6.35 4.04
CA PRO A 147 16.84 -6.76 3.03
C PRO A 147 16.82 -5.83 1.80
N LEU A 148 17.98 -5.63 1.18
CA LEU A 148 18.12 -4.82 -0.04
C LEU A 148 17.39 -5.40 -1.26
N THR A 149 17.06 -6.69 -1.23
CA THR A 149 16.42 -7.38 -2.35
C THR A 149 15.21 -8.15 -1.84
N ARG A 150 14.10 -7.98 -2.57
CA ARG A 150 12.87 -8.72 -2.34
C ARG A 150 12.93 -10.10 -2.97
N THR A 151 12.31 -11.05 -2.29
CA THR A 151 11.99 -12.37 -2.83
C THR A 151 10.98 -12.26 -3.99
N LYS A 152 10.87 -13.32 -4.80
CA LYS A 152 9.88 -13.40 -5.89
C LYS A 152 8.45 -13.16 -5.37
N ARG A 153 8.11 -13.74 -4.22
CA ARG A 153 6.77 -13.63 -3.63
C ARG A 153 6.49 -12.27 -3.01
N GLU A 154 7.48 -11.62 -2.39
CA GLU A 154 7.35 -10.22 -1.98
C GLU A 154 7.08 -9.30 -3.17
N ASN A 155 7.77 -9.50 -4.29
CA ASN A 155 7.51 -8.72 -5.51
C ASN A 155 6.09 -8.95 -6.06
N ILE A 156 5.59 -10.18 -6.04
CA ILE A 156 4.20 -10.48 -6.40
C ILE A 156 3.23 -9.72 -5.47
N ARG A 157 3.45 -9.77 -4.15
CA ARG A 157 2.61 -9.07 -3.17
C ARG A 157 2.61 -7.56 -3.41
N VAL A 158 3.78 -6.94 -3.58
CA VAL A 158 3.91 -5.51 -3.87
C VAL A 158 3.13 -5.13 -5.13
N LEU A 159 3.19 -5.95 -6.18
CA LEU A 159 2.45 -5.71 -7.41
C LEU A 159 0.92 -5.79 -7.21
N MET A 160 0.44 -6.78 -6.44
CA MET A 160 -0.98 -6.88 -6.06
C MET A 160 -1.42 -5.65 -5.25
N TYR A 161 -0.57 -5.17 -4.33
CA TYR A 161 -0.87 -3.98 -3.53
C TYR A 161 -0.86 -2.69 -4.36
N SER A 162 0.04 -2.57 -5.35
CA SER A 162 0.01 -1.47 -6.33
C SER A 162 -1.31 -1.47 -7.11
N CYS A 163 -1.76 -2.62 -7.57
CA CYS A 163 -3.05 -2.76 -8.24
C CYS A 163 -4.20 -2.27 -7.34
N TYR A 164 -4.25 -2.75 -6.09
CA TYR A 164 -5.23 -2.30 -5.09
C TYR A 164 -5.21 -0.78 -4.88
N ARG A 165 -4.02 -0.19 -4.64
CA ARG A 165 -3.90 1.26 -4.40
C ARG A 165 -4.36 2.08 -5.60
N LEU A 166 -4.07 1.64 -6.82
CA LEU A 166 -4.50 2.32 -8.04
C LEU A 166 -6.01 2.25 -8.25
N VAL A 167 -6.63 1.10 -7.96
CA VAL A 167 -8.10 0.98 -7.97
C VAL A 167 -8.70 1.91 -6.92
N CYS A 168 -8.21 1.89 -5.67
CA CYS A 168 -8.64 2.84 -4.62
C CYS A 168 -8.50 4.30 -5.08
N GLN A 169 -7.37 4.66 -5.70
CA GLN A 169 -7.10 6.02 -6.16
C GLN A 169 -8.12 6.45 -7.23
N ILE A 170 -8.42 5.58 -8.20
CA ILE A 170 -9.44 5.86 -9.23
C ILE A 170 -10.81 5.99 -8.58
N THR A 171 -11.21 5.02 -7.76
CA THR A 171 -12.52 5.02 -7.09
C THR A 171 -12.74 6.27 -6.25
N ILE A 172 -11.74 6.72 -5.48
CA ILE A 172 -11.84 7.93 -4.64
C ILE A 172 -12.05 9.21 -5.48
N GLN A 173 -11.54 9.30 -6.71
CA GLN A 173 -11.78 10.48 -7.57
C GLN A 173 -13.25 10.68 -7.95
N TYR A 174 -14.08 9.63 -7.83
CA TYR A 174 -15.51 9.73 -8.09
C TYR A 174 -16.31 10.16 -6.86
N TYR A 175 -15.74 10.04 -5.65
CA TYR A 175 -16.34 10.52 -4.40
C TYR A 175 -15.85 11.91 -3.96
N ARG A 176 -14.68 12.35 -4.43
CA ARG A 176 -14.05 13.64 -4.07
C ARG A 176 -13.73 14.44 -5.34
N ASN A 177 -13.88 15.77 -5.30
CA ASN A 177 -13.64 16.72 -6.42
C ASN A 177 -12.72 16.17 -7.52
N ARG A 178 -13.32 15.81 -8.66
CA ARG A 178 -12.69 15.12 -9.78
C ARG A 178 -11.41 15.84 -10.23
N ASN A 179 -10.27 15.16 -10.14
CA ASN A 179 -9.01 15.61 -10.73
C ASN A 179 -8.66 14.72 -11.93
N GLU A 180 -9.11 15.13 -13.12
CA GLU A 180 -8.97 14.33 -14.34
C GLU A 180 -7.51 13.91 -14.65
N PRO A 181 -6.48 14.80 -14.57
CA PRO A 181 -5.10 14.39 -14.78
C PRO A 181 -4.62 13.27 -13.84
N LYS A 182 -4.97 13.35 -12.55
CA LYS A 182 -4.60 12.32 -11.57
C LYS A 182 -5.32 11.00 -11.83
N GLU A 183 -6.57 11.06 -12.29
CA GLU A 183 -7.34 9.88 -12.67
C GLU A 183 -6.72 9.18 -13.89
N PHE A 184 -6.41 9.93 -14.95
CA PHE A 184 -5.81 9.37 -16.16
C PHE A 184 -4.44 8.73 -15.89
N ASP A 185 -3.60 9.36 -15.07
CA ASP A 185 -2.32 8.77 -14.67
C ASP A 185 -2.51 7.44 -13.91
N ALA A 186 -3.45 7.42 -12.94
CA ALA A 186 -3.76 6.21 -12.17
C ALA A 186 -4.25 5.07 -13.09
N ARG A 187 -5.12 5.37 -14.06
CA ARG A 187 -5.60 4.39 -15.04
C ARG A 187 -4.47 3.83 -15.90
N ARG A 188 -3.59 4.69 -16.41
CA ARG A 188 -2.40 4.26 -17.19
C ARG A 188 -1.51 3.34 -16.38
N ARG A 189 -1.22 3.71 -15.12
CA ARG A 189 -0.41 2.88 -14.20
C ARG A 189 -1.11 1.56 -13.87
N LEU A 190 -2.44 1.56 -13.74
CA LEU A 190 -3.21 0.34 -13.49
C LEU A 190 -3.07 -0.63 -14.66
N THR A 191 -3.22 -0.17 -15.90
CA THR A 191 -3.02 -0.99 -17.10
C THR A 191 -1.62 -1.60 -17.13
N ALA A 192 -0.58 -0.81 -16.86
CA ALA A 192 0.80 -1.32 -16.81
C ALA A 192 1.00 -2.35 -15.68
N THR A 193 0.39 -2.11 -14.51
CA THR A 193 0.46 -3.02 -13.36
C THR A 193 -0.20 -4.36 -13.67
N ILE A 194 -1.37 -4.37 -14.31
CA ILE A 194 -2.07 -5.59 -14.72
C ILE A 194 -1.25 -6.35 -15.76
N ALA A 195 -0.71 -5.66 -16.77
CA ALA A 195 0.17 -6.29 -17.75
C ALA A 195 1.38 -6.97 -17.09
N ASN A 196 2.00 -6.31 -16.09
CA ASN A 196 3.08 -6.90 -15.32
C ASN A 196 2.60 -8.14 -14.55
N MET A 197 1.40 -8.12 -13.95
CA MET A 197 0.84 -9.29 -13.26
C MET A 197 0.74 -10.48 -14.21
N VAL A 198 0.17 -10.29 -15.40
CA VAL A 198 0.00 -11.32 -16.45
C VAL A 198 1.33 -11.97 -16.84
N THR A 199 2.42 -11.20 -16.91
CA THR A 199 3.73 -11.74 -17.31
C THR A 199 4.44 -12.56 -16.22
N ILE A 200 4.04 -12.42 -14.95
CA ILE A 200 4.69 -13.11 -13.84
C ILE A 200 4.12 -14.53 -13.69
N GLU A 201 5.00 -15.52 -13.68
CA GLU A 201 4.66 -16.90 -13.33
C GLU A 201 4.25 -17.01 -11.86
N SER A 202 3.14 -17.72 -11.60
CA SER A 202 2.69 -18.05 -10.24
C SER A 202 3.78 -18.83 -9.49
N ALA A 203 3.97 -18.50 -8.21
CA ALA A 203 5.03 -19.05 -7.36
C ALA A 203 4.53 -20.16 -6.42
#